data_AF-A0AAD7P2K3-F1
#
_entry.id   AF-A0AAD7P2K3-F1
#
_cell.length_a   1.000
_cell.length_b   1.000
_cell.length_c   1.000
_cell.angle_alpha   90.00
_cell.angle_beta   90.00
_cell.angle_gamma   90.00
#
_symmetry.space_group_name_H-M   'P 1'
#
loop_
_entity.id
_entity.type
_entity.pdbx_description
1 polymer ?
#
loop_
_entity_poly.entity_id
_entity_poly.type
_entity_poly.pdbx_seq_one_letter_code
_entity_poly.pdbx_strand_id
1 'polypeptide(L)'
;MRLGKLGKVGEDGTFADNFWTWWIALQPPERVVFEGRLSRTSEADWGKMLELCRKSRVLQVMAALLWWGEALDLLNDPIGCMDWDSAVDDVRWACLQMGKAELTG
;
A
#
# COMPACT_ATOMS: atom_id res chain seq x y z
N MET A 1 -29.98 6.38 -11.01
CA MET A 1 -29.19 6.80 -9.84
C MET A 1 -28.04 7.65 -10.35
N ARG A 2 -28.08 8.97 -10.15
CA ARG A 2 -26.99 9.86 -10.55
C ARG A 2 -25.93 9.75 -9.46
N LEU A 3 -24.77 9.18 -9.78
CA LEU A 3 -23.58 9.25 -8.93
C LEU A 3 -23.21 10.73 -8.84
N GLY A 4 -23.70 11.39 -7.79
CA GLY A 4 -23.27 12.73 -7.43
C GLY A 4 -21.77 12.69 -7.22
N LYS A 5 -21.06 13.59 -7.92
CA LYS A 5 -19.64 13.93 -7.77
C LYS A 5 -18.96 13.08 -6.69
N LEU A 6 -18.37 11.96 -7.11
CA LEU A 6 -17.17 11.45 -6.44
C LEU A 6 -16.29 12.67 -6.24
N GLY A 7 -16.08 13.05 -4.98
CA GLY A 7 -15.39 14.27 -4.62
C GLY A 7 -14.12 14.38 -5.44
N LYS A 8 -13.79 15.59 -5.89
CA LYS A 8 -12.49 15.87 -6.49
C LYS A 8 -11.42 15.17 -5.64
N VAL A 9 -10.82 14.13 -6.20
CA VAL A 9 -9.45 13.76 -5.82
C VAL A 9 -8.63 14.96 -6.23
N GLY A 10 -8.19 15.75 -5.26
CA GLY A 10 -7.54 17.03 -5.52
C GLY A 10 -8.02 18.09 -4.56
N GLU A 11 -7.54 18.00 -3.32
CA GLU A 11 -7.12 19.22 -2.62
C GLU A 11 -5.73 19.06 -2.02
N ASP A 12 -5.25 17.84 -1.72
CA ASP A 12 -3.82 17.56 -1.47
C ASP A 12 -3.43 16.15 -1.99
N GLY A 13 -2.59 16.07 -3.04
CA GLY A 13 -2.01 14.83 -3.58
C GLY A 13 -2.92 13.96 -4.47
N THR A 14 -2.32 13.17 -5.38
CA THR A 14 -3.01 12.09 -6.10
C THR A 14 -3.39 10.97 -5.13
N PHE A 15 -4.30 10.05 -5.50
CA PHE A 15 -4.57 8.87 -4.67
C PHE A 15 -3.29 8.08 -4.39
N ALA A 16 -2.39 8.00 -5.37
CA ALA A 16 -1.11 7.32 -5.25
C ALA A 16 -0.24 7.92 -4.12
N ASP A 17 -0.11 9.25 -4.07
CA ASP A 17 0.64 9.94 -3.02
C ASP A 17 0.06 9.65 -1.63
N ASN A 18 -1.26 9.66 -1.52
CA ASN A 18 -1.97 9.36 -0.29
C ASN A 18 -1.80 7.89 0.13
N PHE A 19 -1.86 6.97 -0.84
CA PHE A 19 -1.60 5.55 -0.60
C PHE A 19 -0.19 5.32 -0.08
N TRP A 20 0.83 5.87 -0.75
CA TRP A 20 2.23 5.69 -0.35
C TRP A 20 2.51 6.31 1.02
N THR A 21 2.00 7.52 1.28
CA THR A 21 2.12 8.17 2.59
C THR A 21 1.55 7.29 3.70
N TRP A 22 0.35 6.74 3.48
CA TRP A 22 -0.29 5.85 4.43
C TRP A 22 0.47 4.52 4.57
N TRP A 23 0.88 3.90 3.48
CA TRP A 23 1.56 2.62 3.47
C TRP A 23 2.94 2.68 4.15
N ILE A 24 3.72 3.74 3.91
CA ILE A 24 5.01 3.99 4.56
C ILE A 24 4.83 4.11 6.07
N ALA A 25 3.80 4.81 6.54
CA ALA A 25 3.53 4.98 7.97
C ALA A 25 3.19 3.66 8.70
N LEU A 26 2.81 2.61 7.98
CA LEU A 26 2.54 1.29 8.54
C LEU A 26 3.77 0.39 8.59
N GLN A 27 4.86 0.75 7.92
CA GLN A 27 6.04 -0.09 7.83
C GLN A 27 6.90 -0.06 9.10
N PRO A 28 7.72 -1.12 9.31
CA PRO A 28 8.81 -1.06 10.27
C PRO A 28 9.77 0.11 9.94
N PRO A 29 10.30 0.83 10.95
CA PRO A 29 11.18 1.97 10.74
C PRO A 29 12.49 1.63 10.02
N GLU A 30 12.89 0.36 10.01
CA GLU A 30 14.05 -0.16 9.29
C GLU A 30 13.86 -0.14 7.77
N ARG A 31 12.60 -0.08 7.30
CA ARG A 31 12.27 0.12 5.88
C ARG A 31 12.45 1.58 5.51
N VAL A 32 13.71 2.02 5.45
CA VAL A 32 14.08 3.37 5.04
C VAL A 32 13.54 3.67 3.65
N VAL A 33 12.97 4.87 3.47
CA VAL A 33 12.55 5.36 2.16
C VAL A 33 13.79 5.83 1.39
N PHE A 34 14.08 5.17 0.27
CA PHE A 34 15.12 5.57 -0.67
C PHE A 34 14.45 5.88 -2.01
N GLU A 35 14.69 7.09 -2.54
CA GLU A 35 14.05 7.57 -3.78
C GLU A 35 12.51 7.45 -3.80
N GLY A 36 11.87 7.73 -2.65
CA GLY A 36 10.41 7.66 -2.52
C GLY A 36 9.84 6.24 -2.43
N ARG A 37 10.68 5.20 -2.44
CA ARG A 37 10.28 3.80 -2.28
C ARG A 37 10.84 3.18 -1.00
N LEU A 38 10.10 2.26 -0.42
CA LEU A 38 10.52 1.55 0.79
C LEU A 38 11.63 0.54 0.48
N SER A 39 12.69 0.54 1.28
CA SER A 39 13.74 -0.46 1.17
C SER A 39 13.19 -1.87 1.47
N ARG A 40 13.77 -2.87 0.80
CA ARG A 40 13.47 -4.30 1.00
C ARG A 40 14.52 -4.94 1.90
N THR A 41 14.47 -4.63 3.20
CA THR A 41 15.32 -5.28 4.20
C THR A 41 14.59 -6.46 4.86
N SER A 42 15.22 -7.64 4.83
CA SER A 42 14.70 -8.83 5.52
C SER A 42 14.92 -8.81 7.02
N GLU A 43 15.68 -7.84 7.54
CA GLU A 43 16.06 -7.73 8.95
C GLU A 43 15.11 -6.82 9.76
N ALA A 44 14.06 -6.29 9.13
CA ALA A 44 13.07 -5.45 9.80
C ALA A 44 12.26 -6.22 10.85
N ASP A 45 11.89 -5.53 11.94
CA ASP A 45 10.96 -6.07 12.93
C ASP A 45 9.51 -5.92 12.43
N TRP A 46 8.96 -7.03 11.95
CA TRP A 46 7.58 -7.10 11.47
C TRP A 46 6.54 -7.26 12.59
N GLY A 47 6.95 -7.41 13.85
CA GLY A 47 6.05 -7.67 14.99
C GLY A 47 4.96 -6.60 15.14
N LYS A 48 5.34 -5.32 15.05
CA LYS A 48 4.38 -4.19 15.10
C LYS A 48 3.38 -4.24 13.95
N MET A 49 3.83 -4.61 12.75
CA MET A 49 2.95 -4.71 11.60
C MET A 49 2.03 -5.92 11.73
N LEU A 50 2.52 -7.06 12.21
CA LEU A 50 1.70 -8.24 12.53
C LEU A 50 0.59 -7.93 13.53
N GLU A 51 0.86 -7.13 14.57
CA GLU A 51 -0.18 -6.66 15.50
C GLU A 51 -1.25 -5.79 14.81
N LEU A 52 -0.84 -4.97 13.84
CA LEU A 52 -1.76 -4.17 13.03
C LEU A 52 -2.56 -5.03 12.03
N CYS A 53 -1.94 -6.08 11.47
CA CYS A 53 -2.55 -7.03 10.55
C CYS A 53 -3.62 -7.87 11.24
N ARG A 54 -3.36 -8.33 12.47
CA ARG A 54 -4.34 -9.04 13.32
C ARG A 54 -5.61 -8.22 13.59
N LYS A 55 -5.54 -6.90 13.41
CA LYS A 55 -6.68 -5.95 13.58
C LYS A 55 -7.33 -5.52 12.25
N SER A 56 -7.25 -6.33 11.18
CA SER A 56 -7.89 -6.12 9.86
C SER A 56 -7.28 -5.06 8.94
N ARG A 57 -6.11 -4.48 9.25
CA ARG A 57 -5.54 -3.43 8.38
C ARG A 57 -5.03 -3.94 7.04
N VAL A 58 -4.59 -5.19 6.93
CA VAL A 58 -4.18 -5.79 5.64
C VAL A 58 -5.36 -5.89 4.68
N LEU A 59 -6.56 -6.19 5.18
CA LEU A 59 -7.77 -6.20 4.35
C LEU A 59 -8.08 -4.81 3.82
N GLN A 60 -7.83 -3.75 4.61
CA GLN A 60 -7.97 -2.37 4.15
C GLN A 60 -6.94 -2.02 3.06
N VAL A 61 -5.71 -2.51 3.17
CA VAL A 61 -4.67 -2.34 2.13
C VAL A 61 -5.08 -3.04 0.84
N MET A 62 -5.53 -4.29 0.94
CA MET A 62 -6.01 -5.04 -0.23
C MET A 62 -7.24 -4.37 -0.88
N ALA A 63 -8.19 -3.87 -0.08
CA ALA A 63 -9.35 -3.15 -0.58
C ALA A 63 -8.94 -1.84 -1.28
N ALA A 64 -7.98 -1.10 -0.73
CA ALA A 64 -7.46 0.12 -1.34
C ALA A 64 -6.77 -0.16 -2.70
N LEU A 65 -5.94 -1.22 -2.77
CA LEU A 65 -5.31 -1.64 -4.02
C LEU A 65 -6.33 -2.09 -5.06
N LEU A 66 -7.35 -2.86 -4.66
CA LEU A 66 -8.41 -3.30 -5.58
C LEU A 66 -9.14 -2.09 -6.18
N TRP A 67 -9.61 -1.18 -5.32
CA TRP A 67 -10.33 0.02 -5.77
C TRP A 67 -9.47 0.90 -6.67
N TRP A 68 -8.19 1.08 -6.33
CA TRP A 68 -7.26 1.89 -7.15
C TRP A 68 -7.04 1.26 -8.53
N GLY A 69 -6.84 -0.05 -8.61
CA GLY A 69 -6.68 -0.75 -9.88
C GLY A 69 -7.92 -0.65 -10.78
N GLU A 70 -9.11 -0.83 -10.20
CA GLU A 70 -10.38 -0.63 -10.93
C GLU A 70 -10.54 0.81 -11.42
N ALA A 71 -10.19 1.80 -10.60
CA ALA A 71 -10.26 3.21 -10.99
C ALA A 71 -9.30 3.53 -12.16
N LEU A 72 -8.09 2.96 -12.17
CA LEU A 72 -7.11 3.15 -13.24
C LEU A 72 -7.56 2.50 -14.55
N ASP A 73 -8.13 1.30 -14.50
CA ASP A 73 -8.67 0.61 -15.66
C ASP A 73 -9.80 1.43 -16.33
N LEU A 74 -10.70 1.98 -15.52
CA LEU A 74 -11.76 2.87 -16.01
C LEU A 74 -11.21 4.17 -16.64
N LEU A 75 -10.09 4.68 -16.13
CA LEU A 75 -9.47 5.92 -16.59
C LEU A 75 -8.50 5.73 -17.77
N ASN A 76 -8.13 4.49 -18.11
CA ASN A 76 -7.06 4.17 -19.06
C ASN A 76 -5.77 4.97 -18.78
N ASP A 77 -5.34 5.04 -17.53
CA ASP A 77 -4.16 5.81 -17.10
C ASP A 77 -2.91 4.91 -16.98
N PRO A 78 -2.02 4.90 -17.99
CA PRO A 78 -0.86 4.02 -17.99
C PRO A 78 0.19 4.39 -16.93
N ILE A 79 0.29 5.66 -16.53
CA ILE A 79 1.27 6.10 -15.51
C ILE A 79 0.79 5.65 -14.13
N GLY A 80 -0.49 5.86 -13.85
CA GLY A 80 -1.10 5.37 -12.62
C GLY A 80 -1.00 3.84 -12.48
N CYS A 81 -1.12 3.09 -13.59
CA CYS A 81 -0.90 1.64 -13.59
C CYS A 81 0.51 1.24 -13.13
N MET A 82 1.56 1.95 -13.55
CA MET A 82 2.94 1.64 -13.14
C MET A 82 3.17 1.85 -11.62
N ASP A 83 2.53 2.87 -11.05
CA ASP A 83 2.63 3.14 -9.62
C ASP A 83 1.79 2.17 -8.79
N TRP A 84 0.61 1.83 -9.28
CA TRP A 84 -0.21 0.76 -8.71
C TRP A 84 0.50 -0.59 -8.72
N ASP A 85 1.13 -0.99 -9.84
CA ASP A 85 1.93 -2.21 -9.93
C ASP A 85 3.06 -2.22 -8.89
N SER A 86 3.71 -1.07 -8.71
CA SER A 86 4.78 -0.90 -7.71
C SER A 86 4.25 -1.08 -6.29
N ALA A 87 3.05 -0.56 -6.00
CA ALA A 87 2.38 -0.71 -4.72
C ALA A 87 1.98 -2.18 -4.46
N VAL A 88 1.41 -2.86 -5.46
CA VAL A 88 1.06 -4.28 -5.38
C VAL A 88 2.29 -5.14 -5.09
N ASP A 89 3.41 -4.90 -5.79
CA ASP A 89 4.63 -5.67 -5.59
C ASP A 89 5.23 -5.43 -4.19
N ASP A 90 5.20 -4.19 -3.67
CA ASP A 90 5.69 -3.90 -2.32
C ASP A 90 4.82 -4.55 -1.23
N VAL A 91 3.49 -4.45 -1.35
CA VAL A 91 2.55 -5.07 -0.41
C VAL A 91 2.70 -6.60 -0.43
N ARG A 92 2.83 -7.20 -1.61
CA ARG A 92 3.09 -8.64 -1.75
C ARG A 92 4.38 -9.03 -1.02
N TRP A 93 5.46 -8.29 -1.24
CA TRP A 93 6.73 -8.55 -0.59
C TRP A 93 6.63 -8.43 0.94
N ALA A 94 5.97 -7.39 1.46
CA ALA A 94 5.76 -7.20 2.90
C ALA A 94 4.96 -8.35 3.51
N CYS A 95 3.90 -8.81 2.84
CA CYS A 95 3.13 -9.99 3.27
C CYS A 95 3.98 -11.25 3.37
N LEU A 96 4.92 -11.46 2.45
CA LEU A 96 5.84 -12.59 2.51
C LEU A 96 6.81 -12.49 3.70
N GLN A 97 7.30 -11.30 4.04
CA GLN A 97 8.15 -11.13 5.22
C GLN A 97 7.38 -11.34 6.53
N MET A 98 6.14 -10.84 6.60
CA MET A 98 5.25 -11.08 7.74
C MET A 98 5.00 -12.57 7.96
N GLY A 99 4.70 -13.33 6.90
CA GLY A 99 4.52 -14.78 6.99
C GLY A 99 5.78 -15.52 7.44
N LYS A 100 6.98 -15.05 7.06
CA LYS A 100 8.24 -15.60 7.58
C LYS A 100 8.42 -15.32 9.06
N ALA A 101 8.13 -14.09 9.51
CA ALA A 101 8.26 -13.69 10.90
C ALA A 101 7.34 -14.48 11.83
N GLU A 102 6.10 -14.77 11.42
CA GLU A 102 5.16 -15.62 12.19
C GLU A 102 5.61 -17.07 12.35
N LEU A 103 6.45 -17.59 11.44
CA LEU A 103 6.96 -18.96 11.53
C LEU A 103 8.20 -19.09 12.44
N THR A 104 8.83 -17.96 12.77
CA THR A 104 10.08 -17.91 13.53
C THR A 104 9.95 -17.38 14.95
N GLY A 105 8.80 -16.79 15.31
CA GLY A 105 8.50 -16.25 16.65
C GLY A 105 7.54 -17.15 17.43
#